data_AF-A0A5S3Z7H2-F1
#
_entry.id   AF-A0A5S3Z7H2-F1
#
_cell.length_a   1.000
_cell.length_b   1.000
_cell.length_c   1.000
_cell.angle_alpha   90.00
_cell.angle_beta   90.00
_cell.angle_gamma   90.00
#
_symmetry.space_group_name_H-M   'P 1'
#
loop_
_entity.id
_entity.type
_entity.pdbx_description
1 polymer ?
#
loop_
_entity_poly.entity_id
_entity_poly.type
_entity_poly.pdbx_seq_one_letter_code
_entity_poly.pdbx_strand_id
1 'polypeptide(L)'
;MLYAYNADRKGSIKNNFIFKHLSSSPVAAAERIESMFAHQETCSFNEDLSVDIRDLLCGYIGTKTLDEHLQDFCEHTREFHISEYALDIKRPLRLKDLWEDDPIGSGGPDVVDIEHLKSSEKEEIKKIFYPFESVIHPNHVFKVMSNRDIKKIKRRYNENSIFKAELKKRKFRSKSIGEDFRKAQFQEIVWLDLTFKLKTWALERGYDSFVYKNFKEGRGEDSFVTLRPNQVKETGKSLQFLEQKYLDEIPSAISIMVQRLKQQNVKLQCNLLWGQQDPMRFWG
;
A
#
# COMPACT_ATOMS: atom_id res chain seq x y z
N MET A 1 17.43 9.65 15.30
CA MET A 1 16.98 9.94 13.91
C MET A 1 16.65 8.60 13.29
N LEU A 2 15.45 8.45 12.73
CA LEU A 2 14.94 7.19 12.19
C LEU A 2 15.14 7.20 10.67
N TYR A 3 15.62 6.08 10.10
CA TYR A 3 15.70 5.91 8.65
C TYR A 3 14.54 5.05 8.16
N ALA A 4 13.98 5.41 7.02
CA ALA A 4 12.90 4.69 6.39
C ALA A 4 13.01 4.74 4.86
N TYR A 5 12.31 3.85 4.19
CA TYR A 5 12.46 3.55 2.78
C TYR A 5 11.12 3.63 2.07
N ASN A 6 11.14 4.02 0.80
CA ASN A 6 9.97 3.96 -0.07
C ASN A 6 10.38 3.60 -1.50
N ALA A 7 9.50 2.88 -2.18
CA ALA A 7 9.56 2.70 -3.63
C ALA A 7 9.09 3.98 -4.31
N ASP A 8 10.02 4.70 -4.94
CA ASP A 8 9.72 5.93 -5.66
C ASP A 8 9.84 5.70 -7.17
N ARG A 9 8.84 6.20 -7.92
CA ARG A 9 8.89 6.16 -9.38
C ARG A 9 9.90 7.18 -9.91
N LYS A 10 10.74 6.78 -10.85
CA LYS A 10 11.72 7.63 -11.53
C LYS A 10 11.01 8.83 -12.19
N GLY A 11 11.61 10.01 -12.06
CA GLY A 11 11.07 11.26 -12.61
C GLY A 11 9.86 11.85 -11.86
N SER A 12 9.39 11.23 -10.76
CA SER A 12 8.31 11.82 -9.96
C SER A 12 8.80 13.04 -9.16
N ILE A 13 8.08 14.16 -9.28
CA ILE A 13 8.39 15.37 -8.50
C ILE A 13 7.87 15.16 -7.07
N LYS A 14 8.80 15.05 -6.10
CA LYS A 14 8.51 14.80 -4.68
C LYS A 14 7.98 16.06 -3.99
N ASN A 15 6.73 16.41 -4.23
CA ASN A 15 6.19 17.70 -3.77
C ASN A 15 5.33 17.63 -2.49
N ASN A 16 5.04 16.45 -1.95
CA ASN A 16 4.31 16.35 -0.68
C ASN A 16 4.54 15.02 0.04
N PHE A 17 5.03 15.10 1.28
CA PHE A 17 5.24 13.93 2.13
C PHE A 17 4.04 13.58 3.01
N ILE A 18 3.03 14.46 3.11
CA ILE A 18 1.82 14.18 3.91
C ILE A 18 1.11 12.93 3.36
N PHE A 19 0.77 12.01 4.26
CA PHE A 19 0.26 10.68 3.96
C PHE A 19 1.21 9.81 3.11
N LYS A 20 2.52 10.10 3.11
CA LYS A 20 3.51 9.18 2.54
C LYS A 20 3.78 8.04 3.52
N HIS A 21 3.64 6.82 3.03
CA HIS A 21 3.97 5.59 3.75
C HIS A 21 5.44 5.25 3.53
N LEU A 22 6.19 5.08 4.62
CA LEU A 22 7.63 4.85 4.63
C LEU A 22 7.94 3.68 5.57
N SER A 23 8.57 2.63 5.06
CA SER A 23 8.89 1.44 5.87
C SER A 23 10.25 1.59 6.54
N SER A 24 10.41 1.09 7.77
CA SER A 24 11.73 0.98 8.40
C SER A 24 12.67 -0.02 7.73
N SER A 25 12.16 -0.87 6.83
CA SER A 25 12.95 -1.86 6.09
C SER A 25 12.88 -1.60 4.57
N PRO A 26 14.02 -1.65 3.85
CA PRO A 26 14.03 -1.53 2.39
C PRO A 26 13.40 -2.75 1.71
N VAL A 27 13.38 -3.91 2.37
CA VAL A 27 12.68 -5.12 1.91
C VAL A 27 11.23 -4.79 1.58
N ALA A 28 10.56 -4.03 2.45
CA ALA A 28 9.16 -3.69 2.23
C ALA A 28 8.92 -2.73 1.06
N ALA A 29 9.91 -1.92 0.69
CA ALA A 29 9.83 -1.15 -0.53
C ALA A 29 9.95 -2.06 -1.77
N ALA A 30 10.80 -3.09 -1.73
CA ALA A 30 10.93 -4.06 -2.81
C ALA A 30 9.67 -4.93 -2.97
N GLU A 31 9.15 -5.48 -1.87
CA GLU A 31 7.89 -6.25 -1.84
C GLU A 31 6.70 -5.40 -2.32
N ARG A 32 6.67 -4.10 -1.99
CA ARG A 32 5.66 -3.19 -2.53
C ARG A 32 5.71 -3.10 -4.06
N ILE A 33 6.89 -3.09 -4.67
CA ILE A 33 7.02 -3.01 -6.14
C ILE A 33 6.43 -4.26 -6.79
N GLU A 34 6.67 -5.43 -6.20
CA GLU A 34 6.03 -6.69 -6.60
C GLU A 34 4.51 -6.61 -6.42
N SER A 35 4.04 -6.20 -5.24
CA SER A 35 2.60 -6.04 -4.95
C SER A 35 1.90 -5.09 -5.93
N MET A 36 2.58 -4.04 -6.39
CA MET A 36 2.07 -3.12 -7.41
C MET A 36 1.99 -3.74 -8.82
N PHE A 37 2.87 -4.68 -9.14
CA PHE A 37 2.82 -5.45 -10.38
C PHE A 37 1.67 -6.48 -10.32
N ALA A 38 1.65 -7.25 -9.24
CA ALA A 38 0.64 -8.23 -8.88
C ALA A 38 -0.80 -7.71 -8.87
N HIS A 39 -1.00 -6.45 -8.47
CA HIS A 39 -2.34 -5.84 -8.44
C HIS A 39 -2.92 -5.60 -9.85
N GLN A 40 -2.10 -5.57 -10.89
CA GLN A 40 -2.56 -5.37 -12.26
C GLN A 40 -3.10 -6.68 -12.86
N GLU A 41 -2.44 -7.80 -12.55
CA GLU A 41 -2.73 -9.13 -13.08
C GLU A 41 -2.45 -10.16 -11.99
N THR A 42 -3.45 -10.96 -11.60
CA THR A 42 -3.19 -12.07 -10.67
C THR A 42 -2.58 -13.22 -11.46
N CYS A 43 -1.43 -13.75 -11.03
CA CYS A 43 -0.77 -14.84 -11.74
C CYS A 43 -0.71 -16.16 -10.95
N SER A 44 -0.62 -17.26 -11.68
CA SER A 44 -0.33 -18.59 -11.13
C SER A 44 0.68 -19.33 -12.01
N PHE A 45 1.73 -19.89 -11.40
CA PHE A 45 2.73 -20.69 -12.10
C PHE A 45 2.22 -22.12 -12.35
N ASN A 46 2.39 -22.60 -13.58
CA ASN A 46 2.12 -23.96 -14.01
C ASN A 46 3.34 -24.86 -13.83
N GLU A 47 3.15 -26.18 -13.97
CA GLU A 47 4.24 -27.16 -13.80
C GLU A 47 5.33 -27.05 -14.87
N ASP A 48 4.97 -26.56 -16.07
CA ASP A 48 5.87 -26.29 -17.18
C ASP A 48 6.51 -24.89 -17.09
N LEU A 49 6.35 -24.21 -15.96
CA LEU A 49 6.78 -22.84 -15.67
C LEU A 49 6.04 -21.75 -16.46
N SER A 50 5.07 -22.10 -17.28
CA SER A 50 4.19 -21.08 -17.87
C SER A 50 3.38 -20.38 -16.77
N VAL A 51 2.94 -19.16 -17.06
CA VAL A 51 2.27 -18.29 -16.10
C VAL A 51 0.87 -17.98 -16.60
N ASP A 52 -0.13 -18.53 -15.92
CA ASP A 52 -1.53 -18.19 -16.15
C ASP A 52 -1.82 -16.80 -15.58
N ILE A 53 -2.37 -15.93 -16.42
CA ILE A 53 -2.81 -14.58 -16.09
C ILE A 53 -4.32 -14.61 -15.83
N ARG A 54 -4.73 -14.01 -14.71
CA ARG A 54 -6.11 -13.99 -14.23
C ARG A 54 -6.56 -12.57 -13.91
N ASP A 55 -7.85 -12.33 -14.14
CA ASP A 55 -8.52 -11.12 -13.68
C ASP A 55 -8.74 -11.17 -12.16
N LEU A 56 -9.29 -10.09 -11.60
CA LEU A 56 -9.56 -9.97 -10.17
C LEU A 56 -10.66 -10.88 -9.64
N LEU A 57 -11.49 -11.43 -10.54
CA LEU A 57 -12.48 -12.45 -10.23
C LEU A 57 -11.90 -13.86 -10.40
N CYS A 58 -10.57 -13.98 -10.54
CA CYS A 58 -9.83 -15.21 -10.84
C CYS A 58 -10.18 -15.86 -12.19
N GLY A 59 -10.86 -15.12 -13.07
CA GLY A 59 -11.15 -15.51 -14.45
C GLY A 59 -9.86 -15.58 -15.26
N TYR A 60 -9.68 -16.65 -16.03
CA TYR A 60 -8.51 -16.82 -16.88
C TYR A 60 -8.53 -15.82 -18.05
N ILE A 61 -7.42 -15.09 -18.23
CA ILE A 61 -7.22 -14.12 -19.31
C ILE A 61 -6.31 -14.71 -20.40
N GLY A 62 -5.27 -15.44 -20.01
CA GLY A 62 -4.28 -15.98 -20.93
C GLY A 62 -3.11 -16.65 -20.21
N THR A 63 -2.12 -17.11 -20.96
CA THR A 63 -0.88 -17.71 -20.44
C THR A 63 0.32 -17.03 -21.09
N LYS A 64 1.36 -16.75 -20.30
CA LYS A 64 2.66 -16.25 -20.74
C LYS A 64 3.72 -17.33 -20.48
N THR A 65 4.82 -17.31 -21.23
CA THR A 65 6.03 -18.03 -20.83
C THR A 65 6.64 -17.40 -19.57
N LEU A 66 7.49 -18.14 -18.85
CA LEU A 66 8.21 -17.59 -17.70
C LEU A 66 9.03 -16.36 -18.10
N ASP A 67 9.75 -16.45 -19.21
CA ASP A 67 10.64 -15.39 -19.69
C ASP A 67 9.86 -14.11 -20.02
N GLU A 68 8.73 -14.21 -20.72
CA GLU A 68 7.86 -13.06 -20.99
C GLU A 68 7.38 -12.39 -19.71
N HIS A 69 6.93 -13.20 -18.73
CA HIS A 69 6.45 -12.66 -17.45
C HIS A 69 7.55 -11.99 -16.63
N LEU A 70 8.77 -12.54 -16.64
CA LEU A 70 9.91 -11.93 -15.96
C LEU A 70 10.38 -10.64 -16.64
N GLN A 71 10.30 -10.57 -17.98
CA GLN A 71 10.57 -9.33 -18.71
C GLN A 71 9.54 -8.24 -18.39
N ASP A 72 8.25 -8.57 -18.37
CA ASP A 72 7.19 -7.64 -17.94
C ASP A 72 7.46 -7.08 -16.54
N PHE A 73 7.88 -7.95 -15.62
CA PHE A 73 8.21 -7.53 -14.25
C PHE A 73 9.47 -6.65 -14.21
N CYS A 74 10.49 -6.94 -15.02
CA CYS A 74 11.69 -6.11 -15.13
C CYS A 74 11.35 -4.72 -15.69
N GLU A 75 10.51 -4.65 -16.73
CA GLU A 75 10.02 -3.39 -17.30
C GLU A 75 9.31 -2.53 -16.26
N HIS A 76 8.39 -3.13 -15.50
CA HIS A 76 7.71 -2.45 -14.38
C HIS A 76 8.70 -2.01 -13.30
N THR A 77 9.57 -2.91 -12.84
CA THR A 77 10.50 -2.65 -11.73
C THR A 77 11.53 -1.58 -12.07
N ARG A 78 11.98 -1.51 -13.34
CA ARG A 78 12.87 -0.46 -13.85
C ARG A 78 12.32 0.94 -13.68
N GLU A 79 11.01 1.13 -13.57
CA GLU A 79 10.40 2.43 -13.32
C GLU A 79 10.63 2.95 -11.89
N PHE A 80 11.13 2.11 -10.98
CA PHE A 80 11.26 2.42 -9.55
C PHE A 80 12.72 2.45 -9.08
N HIS A 81 12.92 3.08 -7.93
CA HIS A 81 14.12 2.97 -7.10
C HIS A 81 13.68 2.98 -5.63
N ILE A 82 14.49 2.38 -4.75
CA ILE A 82 14.23 2.41 -3.31
C ILE A 82 15.03 3.55 -2.70
N SER A 83 14.38 4.63 -2.29
CA SER A 83 15.04 5.77 -1.64
C SER A 83 15.09 5.62 -0.13
N GLU A 84 16.20 6.02 0.48
CA GLU A 84 16.34 6.18 1.93
C GLU A 84 15.99 7.61 2.36
N TYR A 85 15.21 7.73 3.43
CA TYR A 85 14.76 8.97 4.03
C TYR A 85 15.09 9.00 5.51
N ALA A 86 15.46 10.17 6.02
CA ALA A 86 15.53 10.45 7.45
C ALA A 86 14.19 11.05 7.91
N LEU A 87 13.62 10.47 8.98
CA LEU A 87 12.35 10.87 9.56
C LEU A 87 12.56 11.64 10.87
N ASP A 88 11.88 12.77 11.01
CA ASP A 88 11.68 13.50 12.27
C ASP A 88 10.31 13.13 12.86
N ILE A 89 10.29 12.05 13.63
CA ILE A 89 9.12 11.51 14.31
C ILE A 89 9.46 11.38 15.79
N LYS A 90 8.60 11.95 16.65
CA LYS A 90 8.80 12.01 18.09
C LYS A 90 7.66 11.33 18.84
N ARG A 91 6.42 11.46 18.37
CA ARG A 91 5.24 10.93 19.05
C ARG A 91 4.26 10.33 18.03
N PRO A 92 4.56 9.13 17.51
CA PRO A 92 3.68 8.47 16.56
C PRO A 92 2.42 7.94 17.27
N LEU A 93 1.26 8.05 16.62
CA LEU A 93 0.05 7.32 17.00
C LEU A 93 0.11 5.92 16.39
N ARG A 94 -0.02 4.89 17.23
CA ARG A 94 -0.04 3.49 16.78
C ARG A 94 -1.38 3.16 16.15
N LEU A 95 -1.34 2.61 14.94
CA LEU A 95 -2.48 2.11 14.20
C LEU A 95 -2.41 0.58 14.07
N LYS A 96 -3.57 -0.03 13.94
CA LYS A 96 -3.74 -1.42 13.52
C LYS A 96 -3.89 -1.46 12.00
N ASP A 97 -3.15 -2.36 11.36
CA ASP A 97 -3.29 -2.62 9.94
C ASP A 97 -4.52 -3.52 9.72
N LEU A 98 -5.69 -2.88 9.57
CA LEU A 98 -6.99 -3.57 9.44
C LEU A 98 -7.49 -3.67 8.00
N TRP A 99 -7.01 -2.76 7.17
CA TRP A 99 -7.16 -2.82 5.74
C TRP A 99 -5.75 -2.75 5.20
N GLU A 100 -5.31 -3.90 4.69
CA GLU A 100 -4.05 -4.16 4.00
C GLU A 100 -3.75 -3.23 2.80
N ASP A 101 -4.60 -2.21 2.59
CA ASP A 101 -4.48 -1.14 1.63
C ASP A 101 -5.21 0.12 2.13
N ASP A 102 -4.71 1.28 1.72
CA ASP A 102 -5.26 2.60 1.96
C ASP A 102 -6.72 2.72 1.50
N PRO A 103 -7.53 3.63 2.10
CA PRO A 103 -7.21 4.63 3.14
C PRO A 103 -7.32 4.15 4.60
N ILE A 104 -6.44 4.64 5.47
CA ILE A 104 -6.52 4.51 6.95
C ILE A 104 -7.95 4.67 7.51
N GLY A 105 -8.72 5.63 7.00
CA GLY A 105 -10.09 5.89 7.48
C GLY A 105 -11.09 4.74 7.22
N SER A 106 -10.78 3.78 6.35
CA SER A 106 -11.62 2.58 6.13
C SER A 106 -11.59 1.63 7.32
N GLY A 107 -10.53 1.65 8.13
CA GLY A 107 -10.43 0.81 9.33
C GLY A 107 -11.41 1.21 10.44
N GLY A 108 -12.15 2.32 10.28
CA GLY A 108 -13.12 2.78 11.28
C GLY A 108 -12.44 3.12 12.61
N PRO A 109 -13.19 3.11 13.74
CA PRO A 109 -12.60 3.38 15.05
C PRO A 109 -11.55 2.33 15.46
N ASP A 110 -11.62 1.12 14.91
CA ASP A 110 -10.70 0.02 15.21
C ASP A 110 -9.29 0.26 14.65
N VAL A 111 -9.12 1.17 13.68
CA VAL A 111 -7.82 1.47 13.07
C VAL A 111 -6.80 2.01 14.08
N VAL A 112 -7.27 2.62 15.15
CA VAL A 112 -6.39 3.18 16.18
C VAL A 112 -6.13 2.13 17.25
N ASP A 113 -4.87 1.90 17.57
CA ASP A 113 -4.53 1.06 18.70
C ASP A 113 -4.83 1.78 20.02
N ILE A 114 -5.95 1.41 20.63
CA ILE A 114 -6.48 2.05 21.83
C ILE A 114 -5.79 1.61 23.12
N GLU A 115 -4.88 0.62 23.09
CA GLU A 115 -4.27 0.06 24.31
C GLU A 115 -3.54 1.14 25.14
N HIS A 116 -2.91 2.10 24.46
CA HIS A 116 -2.11 3.16 25.08
C HIS A 116 -2.80 4.53 25.12
N LEU A 117 -4.07 4.62 24.71
CA LEU A 117 -4.82 5.88 24.73
C LEU A 117 -5.51 6.13 26.07
N LYS A 118 -5.64 7.41 26.44
CA LYS A 118 -6.49 7.81 27.58
C LYS A 118 -7.96 7.59 27.24
N SER A 119 -8.80 7.36 28.25
CA SER A 119 -10.24 7.15 28.04
C SER A 119 -10.92 8.29 27.26
N SER A 120 -10.49 9.54 27.49
CA SER A 120 -11.00 10.70 26.74
C SER A 120 -10.65 10.63 25.25
N GLU A 121 -9.42 10.20 24.91
CA GLU A 121 -8.98 10.05 23.52
C GLU A 121 -9.75 8.93 22.83
N LYS A 122 -10.03 7.82 23.53
CA LYS A 122 -10.84 6.71 22.99
C LYS A 122 -12.24 7.17 22.57
N GLU A 123 -12.90 7.97 23.39
CA GLU A 123 -14.23 8.51 23.08
C GLU A 123 -14.20 9.54 21.94
N GLU A 124 -13.13 10.31 21.83
CA GLU A 124 -12.95 11.23 20.70
C GLU A 124 -12.72 10.49 19.38
N ILE A 125 -11.93 9.42 19.38
CA ILE A 125 -11.78 8.55 18.21
C ILE A 125 -13.13 8.01 17.76
N LYS A 126 -13.93 7.45 18.67
CA LYS A 126 -15.29 6.98 18.32
C LYS A 126 -16.15 8.08 17.67
N LYS A 127 -16.05 9.32 18.17
CA LYS A 127 -16.78 10.47 17.60
C LYS A 127 -16.31 10.85 16.20
N ILE A 128 -15.02 10.70 15.89
CA ILE A 128 -14.48 10.95 14.54
C ILE A 128 -15.15 10.01 13.52
N PHE A 129 -15.27 8.74 13.89
CA PHE A 129 -15.77 7.68 13.03
C PHE A 129 -17.28 7.50 13.06
N TYR A 130 -17.99 8.16 13.97
CA TYR A 130 -19.45 8.08 14.04
C TYR A 130 -20.11 8.38 12.68
N PRO A 131 -21.08 7.57 12.23
CA PRO A 131 -21.77 6.50 12.97
C PRO A 131 -21.22 5.09 12.68
N PHE A 132 -19.97 4.98 12.21
CA PHE A 132 -19.34 3.69 12.03
C PHE A 132 -18.73 3.20 13.35
N GLU A 133 -19.09 1.98 13.75
CA GLU A 133 -18.67 1.37 15.02
C GLU A 133 -17.50 0.39 14.88
N SER A 134 -17.15 0.04 13.65
CA SER A 134 -16.07 -0.88 13.31
C SER A 134 -15.54 -0.57 11.92
N VAL A 135 -14.72 -1.47 11.39
CA VAL A 135 -14.25 -1.48 10.00
C VAL A 135 -15.36 -1.15 8.99
N ILE A 136 -15.07 -0.21 8.09
CA ILE A 136 -16.02 0.41 7.16
C ILE A 136 -15.90 -0.22 5.78
N HIS A 137 -16.72 -1.23 5.52
CA HIS A 137 -16.86 -1.80 4.18
C HIS A 137 -17.67 -0.88 3.25
N PRO A 138 -17.52 -0.97 1.92
CA PRO A 138 -18.22 -0.10 0.98
C PRO A 138 -19.74 -0.05 1.16
N ASN A 139 -20.37 -1.19 1.46
CA ASN A 139 -21.81 -1.30 1.73
C ASN A 139 -22.25 -0.56 3.00
N HIS A 140 -21.38 -0.40 4.00
CA HIS A 140 -21.67 0.33 5.24
C HIS A 140 -21.88 1.82 4.96
N VAL A 141 -21.09 2.40 4.04
CA VAL A 141 -21.20 3.80 3.66
C VAL A 141 -22.60 4.13 3.14
N PHE A 142 -23.14 3.30 2.24
CA PHE A 142 -24.45 3.54 1.63
C PHE A 142 -25.63 3.26 2.57
N LYS A 143 -25.43 2.50 3.65
CA LYS A 143 -26.47 2.32 4.70
C LYS A 143 -26.64 3.58 5.56
N VAL A 144 -25.59 4.39 5.66
CA VAL A 144 -25.51 5.50 6.60
C VAL A 144 -25.63 6.85 5.90
N MET A 145 -25.04 6.98 4.71
CA MET A 145 -24.86 8.27 4.03
C MET A 145 -25.56 8.27 2.69
N SER A 146 -26.30 9.34 2.41
CA SER A 146 -26.84 9.57 1.07
C SER A 146 -25.76 10.07 0.11
N ASN A 147 -25.96 9.85 -1.20
CA ASN A 147 -25.08 10.42 -2.23
C ASN A 147 -24.97 11.96 -2.13
N ARG A 148 -26.00 12.64 -1.61
CA ARG A 148 -25.98 14.09 -1.40
C ARG A 148 -24.99 14.47 -0.30
N ASP A 149 -24.91 13.69 0.78
CA ASP A 149 -24.01 13.96 1.89
C ASP A 149 -22.55 13.71 1.50
N ILE A 150 -22.29 12.64 0.76
CA ILE A 150 -20.94 12.35 0.24
C ILE A 150 -20.48 13.45 -0.74
N LYS A 151 -21.38 13.96 -1.59
CA LYS A 151 -21.07 15.12 -2.45
C LYS A 151 -20.76 16.39 -1.64
N LYS A 152 -21.40 16.61 -0.49
CA LYS A 152 -21.04 17.74 0.40
C LYS A 152 -19.64 17.57 0.96
N ILE A 153 -19.24 16.37 1.38
CA ILE A 153 -17.88 16.07 1.83
C ILE A 153 -16.88 16.48 0.74
N LYS A 154 -17.06 15.97 -0.48
CA LYS A 154 -16.18 16.29 -1.62
C LYS A 154 -16.05 17.80 -1.86
N ARG A 155 -17.15 18.56 -1.74
CA ARG A 155 -17.15 20.02 -1.88
C ARG A 155 -16.33 20.73 -0.80
N ARG A 156 -16.34 20.25 0.45
CA ARG A 156 -15.51 20.85 1.54
C ARG A 156 -14.02 20.81 1.22
N TYR A 157 -13.57 19.79 0.49
CA TYR A 157 -12.17 19.64 0.08
C TYR A 157 -11.87 20.18 -1.32
N ASN A 158 -12.77 20.96 -1.92
CA ASN A 158 -12.59 21.44 -3.28
C ASN A 158 -11.35 22.33 -3.47
N GLU A 159 -10.82 22.97 -2.42
CA GLU A 159 -9.57 23.73 -2.50
C GLU A 159 -8.37 22.99 -1.87
N ASN A 160 -8.60 21.79 -1.30
CA ASN A 160 -7.55 21.03 -0.63
C ASN A 160 -6.75 20.20 -1.66
N SER A 161 -5.56 20.67 -2.01
CA SER A 161 -4.67 20.01 -2.97
C SER A 161 -4.24 18.59 -2.55
N ILE A 162 -4.06 18.36 -1.24
CA ILE A 162 -3.69 17.06 -0.69
C ILE A 162 -4.82 16.06 -0.88
N PHE A 163 -6.04 16.45 -0.52
CA PHE A 163 -7.23 15.61 -0.71
C PHE A 163 -7.44 15.25 -2.18
N LYS A 164 -7.28 16.23 -3.09
CA LYS A 164 -7.37 15.99 -4.53
C LYS A 164 -6.30 15.01 -5.02
N ALA A 165 -5.06 15.15 -4.54
CA ALA A 165 -3.97 14.25 -4.90
C ALA A 165 -4.24 12.81 -4.42
N GLU A 166 -4.67 12.65 -3.17
CA GLU A 166 -5.03 11.36 -2.59
C GLU A 166 -6.21 10.69 -3.31
N LEU A 167 -7.25 11.45 -3.66
CA LEU A 167 -8.37 10.93 -4.44
C LEU A 167 -7.96 10.56 -5.87
N LYS A 168 -7.01 11.30 -6.46
CA LYS A 168 -6.45 10.99 -7.79
C LYS A 168 -5.66 9.69 -7.78
N LYS A 169 -4.86 9.43 -6.74
CA LYS A 169 -4.15 8.15 -6.56
C LYS A 169 -5.14 6.97 -6.54
N ARG A 170 -6.23 7.10 -5.79
CA ARG A 170 -7.31 6.10 -5.73
C ARG A 170 -7.99 5.88 -7.08
N LYS A 171 -8.31 6.96 -7.80
CA LYS A 171 -8.84 6.86 -9.16
C LYS A 171 -7.89 6.10 -10.10
N PHE A 172 -6.58 6.35 -9.99
CA PHE A 172 -5.58 5.65 -10.79
C PHE A 172 -5.53 4.17 -10.43
N ARG A 173 -5.49 3.83 -9.14
CA ARG A 173 -5.56 2.44 -8.65
C ARG A 173 -6.79 1.73 -9.18
N SER A 174 -7.99 2.29 -8.98
CA SER A 174 -9.24 1.71 -9.48
C SER A 174 -9.21 1.46 -10.99
N LYS A 175 -8.60 2.37 -11.76
CA LYS A 175 -8.42 2.18 -13.21
C LYS A 175 -7.48 1.01 -13.51
N SER A 176 -6.35 0.92 -12.82
CA SER A 176 -5.36 -0.16 -13.00
C SER A 176 -5.95 -1.53 -12.71
N ILE A 177 -6.89 -1.62 -11.77
CA ILE A 177 -7.58 -2.86 -11.39
C ILE A 177 -8.94 -3.02 -12.10
N GLY A 178 -9.27 -2.19 -13.11
CA GLY A 178 -10.55 -2.32 -13.83
C GLY A 178 -11.81 -2.06 -13.00
N GLU A 179 -11.71 -1.48 -11.81
CA GLU A 179 -12.84 -1.11 -10.96
C GLU A 179 -13.58 0.12 -11.52
N ASP A 180 -14.92 0.10 -11.50
CA ASP A 180 -15.71 1.27 -11.85
C ASP A 180 -15.61 2.37 -10.77
N PHE A 181 -14.64 3.26 -10.93
CA PHE A 181 -14.43 4.39 -10.03
C PHE A 181 -15.63 5.34 -9.96
N ARG A 182 -16.57 5.32 -10.92
CA ARG A 182 -17.80 6.13 -10.81
C ARG A 182 -18.65 5.70 -9.62
N LYS A 183 -18.62 4.41 -9.29
CA LYS A 183 -19.25 3.84 -8.09
C LYS A 183 -18.29 3.93 -6.91
N ALA A 184 -17.03 3.51 -7.10
CA ALA A 184 -16.10 3.40 -5.98
C ALA A 184 -15.71 4.73 -5.33
N GLN A 185 -15.80 5.84 -6.07
CA GLN A 185 -15.46 7.17 -5.53
C GLN A 185 -16.24 7.53 -4.26
N PHE A 186 -17.46 7.00 -4.07
CA PHE A 186 -18.30 7.41 -2.94
C PHE A 186 -17.76 6.92 -1.61
N GLN A 187 -17.38 5.63 -1.50
CA GLN A 187 -16.72 5.14 -0.29
C GLN A 187 -15.34 5.78 -0.10
N GLU A 188 -14.58 5.98 -1.18
CA GLU A 188 -13.24 6.57 -1.13
C GLU A 188 -13.26 8.00 -0.57
N ILE A 189 -14.27 8.79 -0.93
CA ILE A 189 -14.45 10.15 -0.40
C ILE A 189 -14.71 10.12 1.11
N VAL A 190 -15.52 9.18 1.59
CA VAL A 190 -15.86 9.06 3.02
C VAL A 190 -14.65 8.60 3.81
N TRP A 191 -13.97 7.56 3.36
CA TRP A 191 -12.78 7.08 4.03
C TRP A 191 -11.64 8.12 4.03
N LEU A 192 -11.50 8.90 2.96
CA LEU A 192 -10.52 9.99 2.93
C LEU A 192 -10.90 11.13 3.88
N ASP A 193 -12.18 11.51 3.98
CA ASP A 193 -12.64 12.49 4.98
C ASP A 193 -12.32 12.04 6.41
N LEU A 194 -12.55 10.76 6.72
CA LEU A 194 -12.23 10.18 8.03
C LEU A 194 -10.71 10.18 8.29
N THR A 195 -9.91 9.86 7.28
CA THR A 195 -8.44 9.93 7.36
C THR A 195 -7.97 11.35 7.67
N PHE A 196 -8.55 12.36 7.03
CA PHE A 196 -8.22 13.77 7.29
C PHE A 196 -8.66 14.22 8.69
N LYS A 197 -9.85 13.82 9.15
CA LYS A 197 -10.33 14.10 10.50
C LYS A 197 -9.43 13.46 11.56
N LEU A 198 -9.05 12.19 11.38
CA LEU A 198 -8.12 11.49 12.27
C LEU A 198 -6.76 12.20 12.29
N LYS A 199 -6.22 12.61 11.13
CA LYS A 199 -5.00 13.41 11.05
C LYS A 199 -5.10 14.71 11.84
N THR A 200 -6.17 15.47 11.67
CA THR A 200 -6.37 16.74 12.38
C THR A 200 -6.41 16.50 13.90
N TRP A 201 -7.22 15.55 14.35
CA TRP A 201 -7.29 15.17 15.76
C TRP A 201 -5.93 14.73 16.32
N ALA A 202 -5.20 13.89 15.60
CA ALA A 202 -3.91 13.38 16.04
C ALA A 202 -2.91 14.53 16.25
N LEU A 203 -2.87 15.48 15.30
CA LEU A 203 -2.04 16.67 15.40
C LEU A 203 -2.44 17.57 16.59
N GLU A 204 -3.73 17.76 16.84
CA GLU A 204 -4.26 18.53 17.99
C GLU A 204 -3.89 17.90 19.34
N ARG A 205 -3.77 16.56 19.40
CA ARG A 205 -3.35 15.81 20.60
C ARG A 205 -1.83 15.66 20.73
N GLY A 206 -1.08 16.25 19.80
CA GLY A 206 0.37 16.27 19.81
C GLY A 206 1.03 15.01 19.27
N TYR A 207 0.28 14.13 18.58
CA TYR A 207 0.88 13.11 17.73
C TYR A 207 1.41 13.78 16.46
N ASP A 208 2.51 13.26 15.93
CA ASP A 208 3.16 13.85 14.75
C ASP A 208 3.19 12.91 13.55
N SER A 209 3.06 11.61 13.73
CA SER A 209 2.93 10.64 12.65
C SER A 209 1.94 9.54 13.01
N PHE A 210 1.60 8.70 12.03
CA PHE A 210 1.07 7.37 12.31
C PHE A 210 2.16 6.32 12.17
N VAL A 211 1.99 5.19 12.86
CA VAL A 211 2.88 4.03 12.73
C VAL A 211 2.06 2.74 12.83
N TYR A 212 2.37 1.75 12.02
CA TYR A 212 1.73 0.42 12.03
C TYR A 212 2.75 -0.67 11.71
N LYS A 213 2.37 -1.92 11.93
CA LYS A 213 3.19 -3.10 11.61
C LYS A 213 2.84 -3.60 10.21
N ASN A 214 3.80 -3.63 9.29
CA ASN A 214 3.58 -4.08 7.91
C ASN A 214 3.89 -5.57 7.78
N PHE A 215 2.83 -6.39 7.81
CA PHE A 215 2.94 -7.85 7.62
C PHE A 215 2.73 -8.30 6.16
N LYS A 216 2.21 -7.41 5.30
CA LYS A 216 1.90 -7.75 3.91
C LYS A 216 3.14 -7.66 3.03
N GLU A 217 3.81 -6.52 3.10
CA GLU A 217 5.00 -6.24 2.30
C GLU A 217 6.26 -6.43 3.17
N GLY A 218 6.15 -6.97 4.38
CA GLY A 218 7.26 -7.06 5.32
C GLY A 218 7.07 -8.18 6.32
N ARG A 219 8.00 -8.28 7.26
CA ARG A 219 8.00 -9.28 8.34
C ARG A 219 7.44 -8.71 9.65
N GLY A 220 6.59 -7.69 9.56
CA GLY A 220 6.06 -6.97 10.73
C GLY A 220 6.97 -5.84 11.21
N GLU A 221 7.79 -5.26 10.34
CA GLU A 221 8.53 -4.04 10.67
C GLU A 221 7.58 -2.83 10.77
N ASP A 222 8.05 -1.77 11.42
CA ASP A 222 7.27 -0.54 11.53
C ASP A 222 7.24 0.21 10.19
N SER A 223 6.05 0.58 9.75
CA SER A 223 5.79 1.52 8.66
C SER A 223 5.20 2.81 9.23
N PHE A 224 5.69 3.94 8.75
CA PHE A 224 5.34 5.27 9.21
C PHE A 224 4.53 6.01 8.15
N VAL A 225 3.53 6.76 8.59
CA VAL A 225 2.75 7.67 7.74
C VAL A 225 2.93 9.08 8.26
N THR A 226 3.47 9.97 7.44
CA THR A 226 3.74 11.34 7.91
C THR A 226 2.50 12.23 7.82
N LEU A 227 2.34 13.14 8.77
CA LEU A 227 1.19 14.03 8.88
C LEU A 227 1.54 15.48 8.56
N ARG A 228 2.83 15.83 8.57
CA ARG A 228 3.34 17.17 8.30
C ARG A 228 4.34 17.13 7.14
N PRO A 229 4.44 18.20 6.34
CA PRO A 229 5.26 18.19 5.13
C PRO A 229 6.77 18.15 5.42
N ASN A 230 7.21 18.57 6.61
CA ASN A 230 8.60 18.73 7.00
C ASN A 230 9.18 17.55 7.81
N GLN A 231 8.47 16.44 7.92
CA GLN A 231 8.93 15.27 8.70
C GLN A 231 9.93 14.39 7.96
N VAL A 232 10.13 14.63 6.67
CA VAL A 232 10.93 13.78 5.81
C VAL A 232 12.07 14.59 5.23
N LYS A 233 13.28 14.06 5.35
CA LYS A 233 14.48 14.58 4.70
C LYS A 233 15.08 13.49 3.81
N GLU A 234 15.38 13.84 2.58
CA GLU A 234 16.10 12.95 1.68
C GLU A 234 17.55 12.80 2.13
N THR A 235 18.04 11.56 2.11
CA THR A 235 19.44 11.25 2.43
C THR A 235 20.34 11.30 1.20
N GLY A 236 19.74 11.22 0.00
CA GLY A 236 20.45 11.06 -1.27
C GLY A 236 20.83 9.62 -1.58
N LYS A 237 20.64 8.66 -0.65
CA LYS A 237 20.86 7.25 -0.93
C LYS A 237 19.65 6.64 -1.61
N SER A 238 19.90 5.85 -2.65
CA SER A 238 18.89 5.06 -3.33
C SER A 238 19.49 3.77 -3.83
N LEU A 239 18.69 2.72 -3.88
CA LEU A 239 19.05 1.42 -4.44
C LEU A 239 18.35 1.27 -5.80
N GLN A 240 19.11 0.78 -6.78
CA GLN A 240 18.64 0.54 -8.13
C GLN A 240 18.44 -0.96 -8.37
N PHE A 241 17.49 -1.29 -9.23
CA PHE A 241 17.22 -2.67 -9.59
C PHE A 241 18.36 -3.25 -10.42
N LEU A 242 18.90 -4.39 -9.97
CA LEU A 242 19.96 -5.14 -10.62
C LEU A 242 19.36 -6.15 -11.59
N GLU A 243 18.80 -5.65 -12.69
CA GLU A 243 18.01 -6.43 -13.65
C GLU A 243 18.76 -7.64 -14.22
N GLN A 244 20.02 -7.48 -14.67
CA GLN A 244 20.78 -8.59 -15.24
C GLN A 244 20.93 -9.73 -14.22
N LYS A 245 21.28 -9.37 -12.98
CA LYS A 245 21.40 -10.34 -11.88
C LYS A 245 20.06 -11.03 -11.59
N TYR A 246 18.96 -10.28 -11.62
CA TYR A 246 17.62 -10.84 -11.44
C TYR A 246 17.30 -11.86 -12.53
N LEU A 247 17.48 -11.50 -13.81
CA LEU A 247 17.23 -12.39 -14.94
C LEU A 247 18.15 -13.62 -14.97
N ASP A 248 19.39 -13.50 -14.47
CA ASP A 248 20.33 -14.62 -14.39
C ASP A 248 19.97 -15.62 -13.27
N GLU A 249 19.47 -15.14 -12.11
CA GLU A 249 19.27 -15.99 -10.92
C GLU A 249 17.83 -16.49 -10.73
N ILE A 250 16.83 -15.66 -11.04
CA ILE A 250 15.42 -15.92 -10.68
C ILE A 250 14.75 -17.07 -11.45
N PRO A 251 14.98 -17.29 -12.76
CA PRO A 251 14.35 -18.40 -13.47
C PRO A 251 14.63 -19.75 -12.79
N SER A 252 15.87 -19.96 -12.37
CA SER A 252 16.27 -21.18 -11.64
C SER A 252 15.61 -21.28 -10.26
N ALA A 253 15.50 -20.15 -9.55
CA ALA A 253 14.87 -20.11 -8.23
C ALA A 253 13.36 -20.41 -8.29
N ILE A 254 12.65 -19.83 -9.26
CA ILE A 254 11.24 -20.12 -9.52
C ILE A 254 11.06 -21.59 -9.90
N SER A 255 11.93 -22.14 -10.75
CA SER A 255 11.88 -23.55 -11.12
C SER A 255 11.97 -24.48 -9.90
N ILE A 256 12.94 -24.24 -9.01
CA ILE A 256 13.11 -24.99 -7.75
C ILE A 256 11.87 -24.84 -6.86
N MET A 257 11.35 -23.61 -6.74
CA MET A 257 10.15 -23.32 -5.94
C MET A 257 8.93 -24.10 -6.45
N VAL A 258 8.66 -24.06 -7.76
CA VAL A 258 7.53 -24.75 -8.39
C VAL A 258 7.64 -26.26 -8.19
N GLN A 259 8.83 -26.84 -8.40
CA GLN A 259 9.08 -28.27 -8.16
C GLN A 259 8.83 -28.67 -6.70
N ARG A 260 9.27 -27.86 -5.74
CA ARG A 260 9.08 -28.12 -4.31
C ARG A 260 7.61 -28.06 -3.91
N LEU A 261 6.88 -27.07 -4.39
CA LEU A 261 5.46 -26.90 -4.09
C LEU A 261 4.60 -28.02 -4.69
N LYS A 262 4.98 -28.51 -5.88
CA LYS A 262 4.38 -29.71 -6.48
C LYS A 262 4.51 -30.93 -5.57
N GLN A 263 5.69 -31.18 -5.00
CA GLN A 263 5.88 -32.30 -4.06
C GLN A 263 5.01 -32.19 -2.81
N GLN A 264 4.59 -30.98 -2.46
CA GLN A 264 3.76 -30.70 -1.28
C GLN A 264 2.26 -30.67 -1.59
N ASN A 265 1.83 -30.91 -2.84
CA ASN A 265 0.44 -30.76 -3.30
C ASN A 265 -0.18 -29.39 -2.96
N VAL A 266 0.64 -28.34 -2.92
CA VAL A 266 0.18 -26.98 -2.66
C VAL A 266 -0.16 -26.31 -3.99
N LYS A 267 -1.39 -25.83 -4.15
CA LYS A 267 -1.76 -25.01 -5.31
C LYS A 267 -0.98 -23.70 -5.28
N LEU A 268 -0.28 -23.40 -6.37
CA LEU A 268 0.39 -22.13 -6.61
C LEU A 268 -0.68 -21.04 -6.87
N GLN A 269 -1.06 -20.35 -5.81
CA GLN A 269 -1.52 -18.97 -5.94
C GLN A 269 -0.44 -18.07 -5.33
N CYS A 270 -0.21 -16.95 -5.99
CA CYS A 270 0.50 -15.74 -5.52
C CYS A 270 1.84 -15.44 -6.20
N ASN A 271 2.00 -14.14 -6.41
CA ASN A 271 3.14 -13.39 -6.91
C ASN A 271 4.36 -13.71 -6.03
N LEU A 272 5.29 -14.47 -6.60
CA LEU A 272 6.54 -14.90 -5.97
C LEU A 272 7.69 -14.65 -6.96
N LEU A 273 7.73 -13.44 -7.51
CA LEU A 273 8.70 -12.98 -8.50
C LEU A 273 10.12 -12.91 -7.92
N TRP A 274 10.26 -12.88 -6.60
CA TRP A 274 11.55 -13.06 -5.93
C TRP A 274 11.97 -14.53 -5.77
N GLY A 275 11.17 -15.50 -6.21
CA GLY A 275 11.50 -16.93 -6.12
C GLY A 275 11.77 -17.41 -4.68
N GLN A 276 11.08 -16.83 -3.70
CA GLN A 276 11.30 -17.01 -2.24
C GLN A 276 12.70 -16.62 -1.73
N GLN A 277 13.44 -15.84 -2.51
CA GLN A 277 14.68 -15.22 -2.07
C GLN A 277 14.42 -13.88 -1.39
N ASP A 278 15.43 -13.37 -0.68
CA ASP A 278 15.41 -11.98 -0.20
C ASP A 278 15.44 -11.03 -1.41
N PRO A 279 14.40 -10.18 -1.61
CA PRO A 279 14.35 -9.28 -2.76
C PRO A 279 15.54 -8.32 -2.80
N MET A 280 16.11 -7.95 -1.65
CA MET A 280 17.22 -6.99 -1.57
C MET A 280 18.50 -7.48 -2.26
N ARG A 281 18.61 -8.77 -2.58
CA ARG A 281 19.70 -9.30 -3.42
C ARG A 281 19.75 -8.67 -4.81
N PHE A 282 18.64 -8.14 -5.29
CA PHE A 282 18.46 -7.55 -6.61
C PHE A 282 18.39 -6.02 -6.57
N TRP A 283 18.81 -5.41 -5.46
CA TRP A 283 18.86 -3.96 -5.27
C TRP A 283 20.25 -3.54 -4.80
N GLY A 284 20.87 -2.57 -5.48
CA GLY A 284 22.24 -2.11 -5.19
C GLY A 284 22.53 -0.67 -5.57
#